data_AF-D0MZ43-F1
#
_entry.id   AF-D0MZ43-F1
#
_cell.length_a   1.000
_cell.length_b   1.000
_cell.length_c   1.000
_cell.angle_alpha   90.00
_cell.angle_beta   90.00
_cell.angle_gamma   90.00
#
_symmetry.space_group_name_H-M   'P 1'
#
loop_
_entity.id
_entity.type
_entity.pdbx_description
1 polymer ?
#
loop_
_entity_poly.entity_id
_entity_poly.type
_entity_poly.pdbx_seq_one_letter_code
_entity_poly.pdbx_strand_id
1 'polypeptide(L)'
;MDAQRALLDSLMGLNRDGDRPDDDASMDFRHPKVCKPYLCGLCPRDLFQNTRLDLGTCKSLHLPTLRSAYVEQKSTRDFGYERELINELSKLLADVEKKIARAQRQEAAHAWRTILGAKCTSDMCRFDGS
;
A
#
# COMPACT_ATOMS: atom_id res chain seq x y z
N MET A 1 -41.28 -7.46 -28.72
CA MET A 1 -40.69 -8.77 -28.35
C MET A 1 -40.46 -8.85 -26.82
N ASP A 2 -41.14 -8.00 -26.05
CA ASP A 2 -40.79 -7.71 -24.64
C ASP A 2 -41.82 -8.25 -23.64
N ALA A 3 -43.06 -8.50 -24.10
CA ALA A 3 -44.12 -9.09 -23.28
C ALA A 3 -43.82 -10.55 -22.89
N GLN A 4 -43.20 -11.33 -23.79
CA GLN A 4 -42.75 -12.69 -23.49
C GLN A 4 -41.60 -12.70 -22.48
N ARG A 5 -40.79 -11.63 -22.48
CA ARG A 5 -39.65 -11.45 -21.55
C ARG A 5 -40.14 -11.17 -20.14
N ALA A 6 -41.10 -10.27 -19.98
CA ALA A 6 -41.72 -9.97 -18.69
C ALA A 6 -42.47 -11.17 -18.08
N LEU A 7 -43.13 -11.99 -18.91
CA LEU A 7 -43.78 -13.21 -18.43
C LEU A 7 -42.77 -14.25 -17.93
N LEU A 8 -41.67 -14.44 -18.65
CA LEU A 8 -40.60 -15.36 -18.25
C LEU A 8 -39.89 -14.91 -16.96
N ASP A 9 -39.76 -13.60 -16.74
CA ASP A 9 -39.17 -13.01 -15.54
C ASP A 9 -40.03 -13.24 -14.28
N SER A 10 -41.35 -13.14 -14.44
CA SER A 10 -42.31 -13.48 -13.37
C SER A 10 -42.31 -14.96 -13.00
N LEU A 11 -41.95 -15.85 -13.95
CA LEU A 11 -42.05 -17.30 -13.78
C LEU A 11 -40.76 -17.95 -13.28
N MET A 12 -39.58 -17.34 -13.54
CA MET A 12 -38.27 -17.89 -13.16
C MET A 12 -37.42 -16.95 -12.28
N GLY A 13 -37.98 -15.79 -11.87
CA GLY A 13 -37.32 -14.80 -11.04
C GLY A 13 -36.33 -13.93 -11.82
N LEU A 14 -36.12 -12.69 -11.32
CA LEU A 14 -35.22 -11.65 -11.87
C LEU A 14 -33.73 -12.02 -11.93
N ASN A 15 -33.39 -13.29 -11.71
CA ASN A 15 -32.02 -13.77 -11.58
C ASN A 15 -31.74 -14.87 -12.61
N ARG A 16 -32.14 -14.64 -13.87
CA ARG A 16 -31.84 -15.52 -15.02
C ARG A 16 -30.71 -15.03 -15.90
N ASP A 17 -30.41 -13.75 -15.86
CA ASP A 17 -29.23 -13.22 -16.50
C ASP A 17 -28.07 -13.55 -15.56
N GLY A 18 -27.18 -14.45 -15.96
CA GLY A 18 -25.97 -14.85 -15.23
C GLY A 18 -24.95 -13.71 -15.08
N ASP A 19 -25.41 -12.54 -14.65
CA ASP A 19 -24.70 -11.29 -14.41
C ASP A 19 -24.54 -11.00 -12.91
N ARG A 20 -24.88 -11.97 -12.05
CA ARG A 20 -24.14 -12.10 -10.81
C ARG A 20 -22.86 -12.84 -11.16
N PRO A 21 -21.70 -12.17 -11.14
CA PRO A 21 -20.46 -12.91 -11.26
C PRO A 21 -20.44 -13.89 -10.10
N ASP A 22 -20.59 -15.17 -10.42
CA ASP A 22 -20.23 -16.32 -9.58
C ASP A 22 -18.72 -16.33 -9.22
N ASP A 23 -18.06 -15.17 -9.23
CA ASP A 23 -16.70 -14.91 -8.76
C ASP A 23 -16.67 -14.50 -7.27
N ASP A 24 -17.80 -14.06 -6.68
CA ASP A 24 -17.83 -13.65 -5.25
C ASP A 24 -17.99 -14.83 -4.27
N ALA A 25 -18.39 -16.02 -4.74
CA ALA A 25 -18.61 -17.19 -3.88
C ALA A 25 -17.40 -18.15 -3.78
N SER A 26 -16.35 -17.95 -4.58
CA SER A 26 -15.18 -18.84 -4.61
C SER A 26 -13.82 -18.12 -4.66
N MET A 27 -13.76 -16.81 -4.38
CA MET A 27 -12.48 -16.15 -4.16
C MET A 27 -11.93 -16.51 -2.78
N ASP A 28 -11.15 -17.59 -2.73
CA ASP A 28 -10.37 -17.96 -1.57
C ASP A 28 -9.43 -16.83 -1.13
N PHE A 29 -9.25 -16.66 0.17
CA PHE A 29 -8.27 -15.72 0.78
C PHE A 29 -6.81 -15.97 0.36
N ARG A 30 -6.54 -17.07 -0.35
CA ARG A 30 -5.22 -17.44 -0.91
C ARG A 30 -5.00 -16.89 -2.32
N HIS A 31 -6.02 -16.30 -2.95
CA HIS A 31 -5.94 -15.83 -4.31
C HIS A 31 -4.92 -14.68 -4.45
N PRO A 32 -4.04 -14.66 -5.47
CA PRO A 32 -2.98 -13.65 -5.62
C PRO A 32 -3.50 -12.22 -5.83
N LYS A 33 -4.78 -12.05 -6.20
CA LYS A 33 -5.43 -10.75 -6.30
C LYS A 33 -5.80 -10.16 -4.94
N VAL A 34 -5.85 -10.96 -3.87
CA VAL A 34 -6.21 -10.49 -2.52
C VAL A 34 -5.00 -9.84 -1.86
N CYS A 35 -5.24 -8.74 -1.16
CA CYS A 35 -4.18 -8.04 -0.45
C CYS A 35 -3.83 -8.77 0.84
N LYS A 36 -2.74 -9.54 0.82
CA LYS A 36 -2.19 -10.22 2.01
C LYS A 36 -1.99 -9.28 3.22
N PRO A 37 -1.38 -8.08 3.09
CA PRO A 37 -1.22 -7.20 4.25
C PRO A 37 -2.56 -6.70 4.80
N TYR A 38 -3.56 -6.48 3.95
CA TYR A 38 -4.92 -6.14 4.38
C TYR A 38 -5.57 -7.26 5.21
N LEU A 39 -5.33 -8.54 4.87
CA LEU A 39 -5.79 -9.68 5.68
C LEU A 39 -5.18 -9.66 7.09
N CYS A 40 -3.90 -9.27 7.21
CA CYS A 40 -3.22 -9.04 8.49
C CYS A 40 -3.75 -7.82 9.27
N GLY A 41 -4.61 -7.00 8.65
CA GLY A 41 -5.32 -5.91 9.28
C GLY A 41 -4.82 -4.51 8.92
N LEU A 42 -3.72 -4.38 8.17
CA LEU A 42 -3.21 -3.09 7.73
C LEU A 42 -2.65 -3.17 6.30
N CYS A 43 -3.09 -2.27 5.42
CA CYS A 43 -2.47 -2.10 4.12
C CYS A 43 -1.65 -0.80 4.12
N PRO A 44 -0.31 -0.86 3.90
CA PRO A 44 0.50 0.36 3.88
C PRO A 44 0.09 1.30 2.75
N ARG A 45 -0.41 0.76 1.64
CA ARG A 45 -0.90 1.54 0.50
C ARG A 45 -2.12 2.38 0.82
N ASP A 46 -3.03 1.83 1.63
CA ASP A 46 -4.27 2.48 2.03
C ASP A 46 -4.03 3.54 3.12
N LEU A 47 -3.13 3.22 4.05
CA LEU A 47 -2.78 4.12 5.15
C LEU A 47 -2.09 5.41 4.69
N PHE A 48 -1.25 5.34 3.65
CA PHE A 48 -0.48 6.48 3.15
C PHE A 48 -1.14 7.25 2.01
N GLN A 49 -2.40 6.97 1.70
CA GLN A 49 -3.15 7.74 0.70
C GLN A 49 -3.12 9.23 1.05
N ASN A 50 -2.90 10.08 0.05
CA ASN A 50 -2.83 11.54 0.18
C ASN A 50 -1.66 12.07 1.02
N THR A 51 -0.63 11.26 1.31
CA THR A 51 0.57 11.72 2.01
C THR A 51 1.76 11.90 1.05
N ARG A 52 2.82 12.57 1.50
CA ARG A 52 4.10 12.68 0.75
C ARG A 52 4.80 11.33 0.49
N LEU A 53 4.28 10.25 1.06
CA LEU A 53 4.73 8.87 0.87
C LEU A 53 3.71 8.04 0.10
N ASP A 54 2.77 8.67 -0.58
CA ASP A 54 1.77 7.97 -1.37
C ASP A 54 2.45 7.10 -2.42
N LEU A 55 2.19 5.80 -2.34
CA LEU A 55 2.63 4.86 -3.37
C LEU A 55 1.49 4.43 -4.31
N GLY A 56 0.36 5.12 -4.28
CA GLY A 56 -0.76 5.01 -5.22
C GLY A 56 -1.92 4.16 -4.67
N THR A 57 -2.90 3.85 -5.52
CA THR A 57 -4.01 2.97 -5.12
C THR A 57 -3.56 1.51 -5.00
N CYS A 58 -4.16 0.77 -4.07
CA CYS A 58 -3.86 -0.65 -3.93
C CYS A 58 -4.43 -1.42 -5.12
N LYS A 59 -3.57 -2.18 -5.83
CA LYS A 59 -3.97 -3.05 -6.94
C LYS A 59 -4.61 -4.36 -6.47
N SER A 60 -4.54 -4.61 -5.16
CA SER A 60 -5.03 -5.83 -4.54
C SER A 60 -6.40 -5.58 -3.92
N LEU A 61 -7.25 -6.61 -3.94
CA LEU A 61 -8.62 -6.57 -3.46
C LEU A 61 -8.63 -6.50 -1.92
N HIS A 62 -9.37 -5.52 -1.39
CA HIS A 62 -9.63 -5.30 0.04
C HIS A 62 -11.06 -5.72 0.36
N LEU A 63 -11.27 -7.00 0.69
CA LEU A 63 -12.59 -7.49 1.09
C LEU A 63 -12.61 -7.74 2.60
N PRO A 64 -13.51 -7.08 3.36
CA PRO A 64 -13.62 -7.29 4.80
C PRO A 64 -14.12 -8.70 5.16
N THR A 65 -14.90 -9.32 4.27
CA THR A 65 -15.38 -10.71 4.40
C THR A 65 -14.22 -11.72 4.42
N LEU A 66 -13.20 -11.52 3.59
CA LEU A 66 -12.01 -12.38 3.56
C LEU A 66 -11.12 -12.15 4.78
N ARG A 67 -11.11 -10.93 5.33
CA ARG A 67 -10.38 -10.62 6.55
C ARG A 67 -10.95 -11.36 7.76
N SER A 68 -12.27 -11.38 7.95
CA SER A 68 -12.88 -12.13 9.06
C SER A 68 -12.59 -13.62 8.93
N ALA A 69 -12.74 -14.20 7.73
CA ALA A 69 -12.41 -15.60 7.48
C ALA A 69 -10.93 -15.93 7.74
N TYR A 70 -10.01 -15.02 7.39
CA TYR A 70 -8.59 -15.18 7.69
C TYR A 70 -8.30 -15.12 9.19
N VAL A 71 -8.93 -14.21 9.94
CA VAL A 71 -8.74 -14.08 11.39
C VAL A 71 -9.21 -15.35 12.12
N GLU A 72 -10.33 -15.93 11.69
CA GLU A 72 -10.82 -17.20 12.22
C GLU A 72 -9.82 -18.34 11.97
N GLN A 73 -9.30 -18.46 10.74
CA GLN A 73 -8.34 -19.51 10.39
C GLN A 73 -6.93 -19.28 10.97
N LYS A 74 -6.55 -18.03 11.25
CA LYS A 74 -5.26 -17.68 11.85
C LYS A 74 -5.09 -18.32 13.22
N SER A 75 -6.17 -18.48 13.99
CA SER A 75 -6.14 -19.19 15.28
C SER A 75 -5.69 -20.65 15.14
N THR A 76 -5.96 -21.26 13.99
CA THR A 76 -5.65 -22.67 13.72
C THR A 76 -4.32 -22.86 13.02
N ARG A 77 -3.88 -21.91 12.18
CA ARG A 77 -2.63 -22.04 11.42
C ARG A 77 -1.97 -20.70 11.09
N ASP A 78 -0.67 -20.65 11.25
CA ASP A 78 0.15 -19.53 10.77
C ASP A 78 0.38 -19.65 9.26
N PHE A 79 -0.09 -18.64 8.51
CA PHE A 79 0.09 -18.57 7.05
C PHE A 79 1.37 -17.83 6.62
N GLY A 80 2.10 -17.23 7.56
CA GLY A 80 3.35 -16.52 7.28
C GLY A 80 3.20 -15.13 6.65
N TYR A 81 1.98 -14.69 6.33
CA TYR A 81 1.71 -13.37 5.73
C TYR A 81 2.17 -12.20 6.61
N GLU A 82 2.21 -12.38 7.93
CA GLU A 82 2.72 -11.37 8.85
C GLU A 82 4.22 -11.11 8.68
N ARG A 83 5.00 -12.15 8.32
CA ARG A 83 6.43 -11.99 8.05
C ARG A 83 6.66 -11.20 6.77
N GLU A 84 5.86 -11.47 5.74
CA GLU A 84 5.87 -10.68 4.50
C GLU A 84 5.54 -9.21 4.79
N LEU A 85 4.51 -8.97 5.61
CA LEU A 85 4.12 -7.62 6.04
C LEU A 85 5.23 -6.91 6.81
N ILE A 86 5.84 -7.56 7.81
CA ILE A 86 6.93 -6.97 8.59
C ILE A 86 8.10 -6.59 7.69
N ASN A 87 8.47 -7.45 6.74
CA ASN A 87 9.55 -7.16 5.80
C ASN A 87 9.23 -5.94 4.91
N GLU A 88 7.98 -5.78 4.48
CA GLU A 88 7.56 -4.60 3.72
C GLU A 88 7.60 -3.33 4.60
N LEU A 89 7.10 -3.40 5.84
CA LEU A 89 7.13 -2.29 6.79
C LEU A 89 8.56 -1.85 7.14
N SER A 90 9.49 -2.80 7.34
CA SER A 90 10.89 -2.48 7.60
C SER A 90 11.55 -1.75 6.43
N LYS A 91 11.20 -2.08 5.18
CA LYS A 91 11.69 -1.36 3.99
C LYS A 91 11.17 0.08 3.97
N LEU A 92 9.87 0.26 4.23
CA LEU A 92 9.27 1.59 4.29
C LEU A 92 9.90 2.45 5.40
N LEU A 93 10.14 1.85 6.58
CA LEU A 93 10.82 2.52 7.68
C LEU A 93 12.22 2.98 7.27
N ALA A 94 13.02 2.10 6.67
CA ALA A 94 14.37 2.45 6.21
C ALA A 94 14.37 3.59 5.18
N ASP A 95 13.36 3.67 4.32
CA ASP A 95 13.25 4.77 3.35
C ASP A 95 12.84 6.10 4.00
N VAL A 96 11.99 6.05 5.03
CA VAL A 96 11.65 7.23 5.85
C VAL A 96 12.87 7.72 6.63
N GLU A 97 13.62 6.81 7.25
CA GLU A 97 14.86 7.12 7.97
C GLU A 97 15.90 7.80 7.06
N LYS A 98 16.08 7.29 5.83
CA LYS A 98 16.96 7.94 4.84
C LYS A 98 16.49 9.35 4.49
N LYS A 99 15.18 9.58 4.37
CA LYS A 99 14.62 10.91 4.11
C LYS A 99 14.87 11.85 5.29
N ILE A 100 14.69 11.38 6.52
CA ILE A 100 14.99 12.14 7.74
C ILE A 100 16.47 12.50 7.79
N ALA A 101 17.37 11.54 7.59
CA ALA A 101 18.80 11.78 7.60
C ALA A 101 19.24 12.79 6.54
N ARG A 102 18.61 12.78 5.34
CA ARG A 102 18.86 13.78 4.29
C ARG A 102 18.38 15.17 4.73
N ALA A 103 17.19 15.28 5.29
CA ALA A 103 16.65 16.55 5.79
C ALA A 103 17.56 17.13 6.89
N GLN A 104 17.96 16.32 7.87
CA GLN A 104 18.88 16.73 8.93
C GLN A 104 20.24 17.19 8.39
N ARG A 105 20.81 16.51 7.39
CA ARG A 105 22.05 16.96 6.73
C ARG A 105 21.87 18.28 5.99
N GLN A 106 20.73 18.48 5.32
CA GLN A 106 20.42 19.73 4.65
C GLN A 106 20.26 20.89 5.64
N GLU A 107 19.57 20.65 6.75
CA GLU A 107 19.42 21.60 7.85
C GLU A 107 20.76 21.95 8.47
N ALA A 108 21.62 20.96 8.75
CA ALA A 108 22.98 21.19 9.23
C ALA A 108 23.79 22.01 8.23
N ALA A 109 23.79 21.65 6.94
CA ALA A 109 24.48 22.38 5.89
C ALA A 109 23.93 23.79 5.67
N HIS A 110 22.63 24.00 5.90
CA HIS A 110 22.01 25.32 5.88
C HIS A 110 22.40 26.13 7.13
N ALA A 111 22.38 25.53 8.31
CA ALA A 111 22.82 26.15 9.56
C ALA A 111 24.29 26.59 9.46
N TRP A 112 25.19 25.76 8.94
CA TRP A 112 26.58 26.15 8.66
C TRP A 112 26.68 27.31 7.67
N ARG A 113 25.86 27.32 6.60
CA ARG A 113 25.82 28.44 5.64
C ARG A 113 25.31 29.75 6.25
N THR A 114 24.29 29.68 7.12
CA THR A 114 23.75 30.84 7.82
C THR A 114 24.70 31.37 8.89
N ILE A 115 25.34 30.47 9.66
CA ILE A 115 26.29 30.84 10.72
C ILE A 115 27.61 31.37 10.13
N LEU A 116 28.13 30.75 9.06
CA LEU A 116 29.37 31.19 8.42
C LEU A 116 29.18 32.35 7.44
N GLY A 117 27.93 32.68 7.10
CA GLY A 117 27.50 33.87 6.38
C GLY A 117 28.28 34.12 5.09
N ALA A 118 27.77 33.63 3.95
CA ALA A 118 28.08 34.16 2.62
C ALA A 118 29.54 34.55 2.30
N LYS A 119 30.55 33.82 2.81
CA LYS A 119 31.95 33.96 2.38
C LYS A 119 32.51 32.62 1.96
N CYS A 120 32.02 32.14 0.83
CA CYS A 120 32.80 31.23 0.00
C CYS A 120 32.71 31.72 -1.44
N THR A 121 33.26 32.90 -1.68
CA THR A 121 33.61 33.35 -3.03
C THR A 121 34.94 32.68 -3.39
N SER A 122 34.87 31.59 -4.13
CA SER A 122 35.79 31.11 -5.17
C SER A 122 37.32 30.97 -4.97
N ASP A 123 37.98 31.49 -3.92
CA ASP A 123 39.44 31.65 -3.94
C ASP A 123 40.28 30.70 -3.06
N MET A 124 39.68 29.69 -2.41
CA MET A 124 40.41 28.80 -1.49
C MET A 124 40.60 27.34 -1.96
N CYS A 125 40.60 27.07 -3.27
CA CYS A 125 40.98 25.76 -3.82
C CYS A 125 42.35 25.73 -4.54
N ARG A 126 43.16 26.79 -4.42
CA ARG A 126 44.53 26.85 -4.95
C ARG A 126 45.46 27.48 -3.92
N PHE A 127 46.08 26.64 -3.09
CA PHE A 127 47.27 26.84 -2.22
C PHE A 127 47.07 25.78 -1.12
N ASP A 128 47.80 24.68 -1.05
CA ASP A 128 49.25 24.61 -0.93
C ASP A 128 49.79 23.17 -1.18
N GLY A 129 51.08 23.06 -1.49
CA GLY A 129 51.91 21.84 -1.48
C GLY A 129 52.08 21.18 -2.86
N SER A 130 53.06 21.58 -3.70
CA SER A 130 54.52 21.32 -3.61
C SER A 130 54.89 19.84 -3.57
#